data_AF-A0A356C0U6-F1
#
_entry.id   AF-A0A356C0U6-F1
#
_cell.length_a   1.000
_cell.length_b   1.000
_cell.length_c   1.000
_cell.angle_alpha   90.00
_cell.angle_beta   90.00
_cell.angle_gamma   90.00
#
_symmetry.space_group_name_H-M   'P 1'
#
loop_
_entity.id
_entity.type
_entity.pdbx_description
1 polymer ?
#
loop_
_entity_poly.entity_id
_entity_poly.type
_entity_poly.pdbx_seq_one_letter_code
_entity_poly.pdbx_strand_id
1 'polypeptide(L)'
;IDRLKTSKVSSSDVERLQRQLYGAHLASFESFEYTANRLISHYFRGTPYNNYLDLLQSVTPEEVQKALAEQLDWDRSTISILRPVKTND
;
A
#
# COMPACT_ATOMS: atom_id res chain seq x y z
N ILE A 1 -0.07 17.09 -0.73
CA ILE A 1 0.11 16.28 -1.97
C ILE A 1 1.28 16.82 -2.78
N ASP A 2 1.28 18.09 -3.15
CA ASP A 2 2.26 18.68 -4.09
C ASP A 2 3.73 18.47 -3.70
N ARG A 3 4.06 18.67 -2.41
CA ARG A 3 5.41 18.40 -1.90
C ARG A 3 5.85 16.94 -2.09
N LEU A 4 4.96 15.97 -1.92
CA LEU A 4 5.27 14.55 -2.09
C LEU A 4 5.52 14.19 -3.56
N LYS A 5 4.88 14.91 -4.49
CA LYS A 5 5.08 14.71 -5.93
C LYS A 5 6.46 15.19 -6.41
N THR A 6 7.02 16.21 -5.76
CA THR A 6 8.27 16.88 -6.19
C THR A 6 9.48 16.54 -5.35
N SER A 7 9.28 16.12 -4.10
CA SER A 7 10.38 15.70 -3.23
C SER A 7 10.89 14.33 -3.66
N LYS A 8 12.21 14.20 -3.86
CA LYS A 8 12.84 12.93 -4.21
C LYS A 8 12.55 11.87 -3.15
N VAL A 9 12.03 10.72 -3.57
CA VAL A 9 11.87 9.53 -2.71
C VAL A 9 13.24 9.07 -2.19
N SER A 10 13.32 8.82 -0.89
CA SER A 10 14.51 8.29 -0.23
C SER A 10 14.63 6.79 -0.47
N SER A 11 15.75 6.34 -1.05
CA SER A 11 16.03 4.92 -1.26
C SER A 11 16.06 4.13 0.05
N SER A 12 16.59 4.72 1.12
CA SER A 12 16.65 4.06 2.43
C SER A 12 15.27 3.87 3.07
N ASP A 13 14.31 4.76 2.79
CA ASP A 13 12.93 4.59 3.24
C ASP A 13 12.22 3.50 2.45
N VAL A 14 12.46 3.40 1.14
CA VAL A 14 11.92 2.32 0.30
C VAL A 14 12.40 0.97 0.80
N GLU A 15 13.71 0.80 1.00
CA GLU A 15 14.27 -0.44 1.52
C GLU A 15 13.73 -0.79 2.92
N ARG A 16 13.59 0.21 3.79
CA ARG A 16 13.03 0.01 5.14
C ARG A 16 11.58 -0.47 5.07
N LEU A 17 10.76 0.13 4.20
CA LEU A 17 9.37 -0.25 4.01
C LEU A 17 9.25 -1.64 3.35
N GLN A 18 10.11 -1.96 2.38
CA GLN A 18 10.18 -3.31 1.81
C GLN A 18 10.44 -4.36 2.88
N ARG A 19 11.43 -4.15 3.77
CA ARG A 19 11.69 -5.07 4.89
C ARG A 19 10.50 -5.21 5.83
N GLN A 20 9.83 -4.11 6.16
CA GLN A 20 8.64 -4.12 7.01
C GLN A 20 7.49 -4.91 6.37
N LEU A 21 7.19 -4.65 5.09
CA LEU A 21 6.13 -5.32 4.35
C LEU A 21 6.43 -6.81 4.11
N TYR A 22 7.70 -7.15 3.90
CA TYR A 22 8.15 -8.53 3.79
C TYR A 22 7.86 -9.30 5.08
N GLY A 23 8.29 -8.76 6.23
CA GLY A 23 8.03 -9.37 7.53
C GLY A 23 6.54 -9.48 7.84
N ALA A 24 5.76 -8.43 7.56
CA ALA A 24 4.31 -8.44 7.75
C ALA A 24 3.62 -9.49 6.87
N HIS A 25 4.07 -9.68 5.63
CA HIS A 25 3.55 -10.71 4.74
C HIS A 25 3.83 -12.11 5.28
N LEU A 26 5.05 -12.37 5.79
CA LEU A 26 5.36 -13.65 6.42
C LEU A 26 4.51 -13.91 7.66
N ALA A 27 4.41 -12.94 8.56
CA ALA A 27 3.59 -13.06 9.77
C ALA A 27 2.11 -13.30 9.45
N SER A 28 1.63 -12.79 8.31
CA SER A 28 0.23 -12.96 7.90
C SER A 28 -0.17 -14.43 7.62
N PHE A 29 0.80 -15.31 7.36
CA PHE A 29 0.55 -16.75 7.19
C PHE A 29 0.24 -17.47 8.50
N GLU A 30 0.43 -16.84 9.66
CA GLU A 30 0.05 -17.40 10.96
C GLU A 30 -1.47 -17.42 11.17
N SER A 31 -2.24 -16.70 10.33
CA SER A 31 -3.70 -16.76 10.32
C SER A 31 -4.20 -17.60 9.13
N PHE A 32 -4.88 -18.70 9.45
CA PHE A 32 -5.54 -19.55 8.47
C PHE A 32 -6.61 -18.77 7.70
N GLU A 33 -7.47 -18.03 8.40
CA GLU A 33 -8.54 -17.23 7.80
C GLU A 33 -7.97 -16.17 6.87
N TYR A 34 -6.91 -15.47 7.27
CA TYR A 34 -6.26 -14.48 6.42
C TYR A 34 -5.71 -15.13 5.14
N THR A 35 -4.99 -16.23 5.29
CA THR A 35 -4.37 -16.94 4.17
C THR A 35 -5.42 -17.45 3.18
N ALA A 36 -6.49 -18.09 3.67
CA ALA A 36 -7.59 -18.56 2.83
C ALA A 36 -8.26 -17.42 2.07
N ASN A 37 -8.58 -16.31 2.75
CA ASN A 37 -9.20 -15.15 2.12
C ASN A 37 -8.30 -14.51 1.07
N ARG A 38 -6.99 -14.42 1.32
CA ARG A 38 -6.03 -13.89 0.35
C ARG A 38 -5.93 -14.80 -0.88
N LEU A 39 -5.76 -16.10 -0.70
CA LEU A 39 -5.66 -17.04 -1.81
C LEU A 39 -6.87 -16.96 -2.74
N ILE A 40 -8.08 -16.99 -2.17
CA ILE A 40 -9.35 -16.87 -2.92
C ILE A 40 -9.43 -15.51 -3.64
N SER A 41 -9.12 -14.41 -2.94
CA SER A 41 -9.15 -13.06 -3.53
C SER A 41 -8.19 -12.92 -4.71
N HIS A 42 -6.97 -13.46 -4.58
CA HIS A 42 -5.94 -13.41 -5.60
C HIS A 42 -6.29 -14.28 -6.82
N TYR A 43 -6.91 -15.44 -6.60
CA TYR A 43 -7.45 -16.29 -7.66
C TYR A 43 -8.48 -15.54 -8.52
N PHE A 44 -9.50 -14.94 -7.90
CA PHE A 44 -10.54 -14.22 -8.65
C PHE A 44 -10.05 -12.94 -9.33
N ARG A 45 -8.98 -12.32 -8.83
CA ARG A 45 -8.36 -11.13 -9.45
C ARG A 45 -7.34 -11.46 -10.53
N GLY A 46 -7.02 -12.75 -10.75
CA GLY A 46 -5.98 -13.15 -11.68
C GLY A 46 -4.58 -12.67 -11.30
N THR A 47 -4.35 -12.43 -10.00
CA THR A 47 -3.08 -11.92 -9.47
C THR A 47 -2.38 -13.02 -8.69
N PRO A 48 -1.28 -13.62 -9.20
CA PRO A 48 -0.61 -14.74 -8.53
C PRO A 48 -0.11 -14.35 -7.13
N TYR A 49 -0.64 -14.99 -6.09
CA TYR A 49 -0.31 -14.64 -4.70
C TYR A 49 1.13 -14.98 -4.32
N ASN A 50 1.66 -16.07 -4.89
CA ASN A 50 3.02 -16.55 -4.67
C ASN A 50 4.11 -15.58 -5.13
N ASN A 51 3.81 -14.68 -6.09
CA ASN A 51 4.79 -13.75 -6.66
C ASN A 51 4.93 -12.46 -5.83
N TYR A 52 4.15 -12.30 -4.75
CA TYR A 52 4.09 -11.03 -4.01
C TYR A 52 5.44 -10.59 -3.46
N LEU A 53 6.24 -11.50 -2.88
CA LEU A 53 7.53 -11.14 -2.27
C LEU A 53 8.56 -10.73 -3.32
N ASP A 54 8.61 -11.43 -4.45
CA ASP A 54 9.50 -11.08 -5.57
C ASP A 54 9.14 -9.71 -6.14
N LEU A 55 7.83 -9.46 -6.32
CA LEU A 55 7.33 -8.15 -6.77
C LEU A 55 7.69 -7.05 -5.77
N LEU A 56 7.46 -7.26 -4.47
CA LEU A 56 7.78 -6.29 -3.43
C LEU A 56 9.26 -5.91 -3.44
N GLN A 57 10.16 -6.89 -3.60
CA GLN A 57 11.60 -6.66 -3.66
C GLN A 57 12.05 -5.97 -4.95
N SER A 58 11.33 -6.16 -6.05
CA SER A 58 11.63 -5.52 -7.34
C SER A 58 11.29 -4.02 -7.38
N VAL A 59 10.47 -3.52 -6.44
CA VAL A 59 10.05 -2.11 -6.41
C VAL A 59 11.25 -1.19 -6.25
N THR A 60 11.35 -0.20 -7.13
CA THR A 60 12.41 0.81 -7.14
C THR A 60 11.95 2.16 -6.57
N PRO A 61 12.86 2.99 -6.03
CA PRO A 61 12.54 4.35 -5.61
C PRO A 61 11.95 5.21 -6.75
N GLU A 62 12.39 4.99 -7.99
CA GLU A 62 11.92 5.68 -9.17
C GLU A 62 10.46 5.32 -9.50
N GLU A 63 10.09 4.04 -9.40
CA GLU A 63 8.69 3.62 -9.56
C GLU A 63 7.79 4.18 -8.45
N VAL A 64 8.29 4.23 -7.21
CA VAL A 64 7.56 4.87 -6.10
C VAL A 64 7.38 6.36 -6.39
N GLN A 65 8.42 7.05 -6.86
CA GLN A 65 8.34 8.47 -7.24
C GLN A 65 7.32 8.69 -8.36
N LYS A 66 7.33 7.84 -9.38
CA LYS A 66 6.37 7.87 -10.49
C LYS A 66 4.95 7.66 -9.99
N ALA A 67 4.72 6.66 -9.14
CA ALA A 67 3.41 6.40 -8.54
C ALA A 67 2.91 7.59 -7.71
N LEU A 68 3.77 8.25 -6.92
CA LEU A 68 3.39 9.47 -6.20
C LEU A 68 2.99 10.60 -7.14
N ALA A 69 3.72 10.79 -8.24
CA ALA A 69 3.43 11.84 -9.22
C ALA A 69 2.12 11.59 -9.98
N GLU A 70 1.82 10.33 -10.32
CA GLU A 70 0.66 9.94 -11.13
C GLU A 70 -0.62 9.74 -10.30
N GLN A 71 -0.52 9.16 -9.10
CA GLN A 71 -1.68 8.71 -8.33
C GLN A 71 -2.17 9.77 -7.32
N LEU A 72 -1.29 10.68 -6.86
CA LEU A 72 -1.72 11.79 -6.01
C LEU A 72 -2.21 12.95 -6.90
N ASP A 73 -3.49 12.91 -7.23
CA ASP A 73 -4.17 13.87 -8.10
C ASP A 73 -5.34 14.55 -7.35
N TRP A 74 -5.27 15.87 -7.23
CA TRP A 74 -6.31 16.67 -6.57
C TRP A 74 -7.64 16.61 -7.32
N ASP A 75 -7.61 16.54 -8.65
CA ASP A 75 -8.82 16.52 -9.47
C ASP A 75 -9.55 15.17 -9.36
N ARG A 76 -8.86 14.13 -8.89
CA ARG A 76 -9.40 12.80 -8.61
C ARG A 76 -9.46 12.48 -7.11
N SER A 77 -9.38 13.51 -6.27
CA SER A 77 -9.46 13.38 -4.82
C SER A 77 -10.89 13.51 -4.31
N THR A 78 -11.24 12.75 -3.27
CA THR A 78 -12.51 12.90 -2.53
C THR A 78 -12.21 13.20 -1.07
N ILE A 79 -12.94 14.16 -0.49
CA ILE A 79 -12.82 14.53 0.93
C ILE A 79 -14.13 14.21 1.63
N SER A 80 -14.06 13.39 2.67
CA SER A 80 -15.19 13.12 3.57
C SER A 80 -14.83 13.58 4.98
N ILE A 81 -15.65 14.45 5.57
CA ILE A 81 -15.42 15.01 6.91
C ILE A 81 -16.57 14.57 7.81
N LEU A 82 -16.29 13.63 8.71
CA LEU A 82 -17.22 13.28 9.79
C LEU A 82 -17.03 14.29 10.92
N ARG A 83 -18.14 14.89 11.38
CA ARG A 83 -18.12 15.82 12.52
C ARG A 83 -18.80 15.15 13.72
N PRO A 84 -18.30 15.40 14.96
CA PRO A 84 -18.99 14.94 16.15
C PRO A 84 -20.43 15.44 16.17
N VAL A 85 -21.35 14.57 16.59
CA VAL A 85 -22.72 14.98 16.87
C VAL A 85 -22.71 15.68 18.23
N LYS A 86 -23.24 16.91 18.31
CA LYS A 86 -23.52 17.52 19.61
C LYS A 86 -24.77 16.88 20.16
N THR A 87 -24.61 15.99 21.12
CA THR A 87 -25.71 15.55 21.98
C THR A 87 -25.86 16.61 23.08
N ASN A 88 -26.99 17.32 23.11
CA ASN A 88 -27.37 18.05 24.31
C ASN A 88 -27.98 17.01 25.26
N ASP A 89 -27.33 16.81 26.42
CA ASP A 89 -27.94 16.10 27.56
C ASP A 89 -29.14 16.89 28.11
#